data_AF-A0A7X9B885-F1
#
_entry.id   AF-A0A7X9B885-F1
#
_cell.length_a   1.000
_cell.length_b   1.000
_cell.length_c   1.000
_cell.angle_alpha   90.00
_cell.angle_beta   90.00
_cell.angle_gamma   90.00
#
_symmetry.space_group_name_H-M   'P 1'
#
loop_
_entity.id
_entity.type
_entity.pdbx_description
1 polymer ?
#
loop_
_entity_poly.entity_id
_entity_poly.type
_entity_poly.pdbx_seq_one_letter_code
_entity_poly.pdbx_strand_id
1 'polypeptide(L)' 'PGHDLRYAIDPTKISNELGWQPTTRFEEGIKKTIKWYLDNKEWWKEIISGEYKNYYEKMYGNR' A
#
# COMPACT_ATOMS: atom_id res chain seq x y z
N PRO A 1 -7.12 3.20 -17.45
CA PRO A 1 -6.89 4.66 -17.57
C PRO A 1 -7.71 5.39 -16.50
N GLY A 2 -7.07 6.17 -15.62
CA GLY A 2 -7.77 6.86 -14.52
C GLY A 2 -6.94 7.10 -13.26
N HIS A 3 -5.62 7.25 -13.38
CA HIS A 3 -4.78 7.61 -12.25
C HIS A 3 -4.39 9.07 -12.39
N ASP A 4 -4.70 9.88 -11.37
CA ASP A 4 -4.18 11.23 -11.29
C ASP A 4 -2.66 11.21 -11.27
N LEU A 5 -2.03 12.23 -11.86
CA LEU A 5 -0.59 12.26 -12.04
C LEU A 5 0.19 12.56 -10.76
N ARG A 6 -0.45 13.22 -9.79
CA ARG A 6 0.25 13.69 -8.58
C ARG A 6 -0.68 13.81 -7.38
N TYR A 7 -0.25 13.21 -6.28
CA TYR A 7 -0.76 13.47 -4.94
C TYR A 7 0.36 14.00 -4.05
N ALA A 8 0.07 15.02 -3.25
CA ALA A 8 0.96 15.55 -2.23
C ALA A 8 0.12 16.13 -1.09
N ILE A 9 0.49 15.83 0.14
CA ILE A 9 -0.20 16.29 1.35
C ILE A 9 0.76 17.15 2.16
N ASP A 10 0.26 18.27 2.70
CA ASP A 10 0.95 19.11 3.66
C ASP A 10 0.52 18.75 5.10
N PRO A 11 1.40 18.14 5.92
CA PRO A 11 1.08 17.75 7.29
C PRO A 11 1.31 18.86 8.33
N THR A 12 1.57 20.11 7.92
CA THR A 12 1.95 21.20 8.84
C THR A 12 0.90 21.42 9.94
N LYS A 13 -0.40 21.34 9.62
CA LYS A 13 -1.47 21.55 10.60
C LYS A 13 -1.41 20.55 11.76
N ILE A 14 -1.37 19.25 11.45
CA ILE A 14 -1.37 18.19 12.47
C ILE A 14 -0.07 18.18 13.27
N SER A 15 1.05 18.53 12.63
CA SER A 15 2.34 18.74 13.29
C SER A 15 2.25 19.84 14.34
N ASN A 16 1.69 20.99 14.00
CA ASN A 16 1.67 22.15 14.89
C ASN A 16 0.62 22.04 15.99
N GLU A 17 -0.57 21.53 15.67
CA GLU A 17 -1.69 21.49 16.62
C GLU A 17 -1.60 20.29 17.58
N LEU A 18 -1.09 19.14 17.10
CA LEU A 18 -1.08 17.90 17.87
C LEU A 18 0.33 17.36 18.15
N GLY A 19 1.38 18.00 17.62
CA GLY A 19 2.76 17.52 17.76
C GLY A 19 3.04 16.21 17.00
N TRP A 20 2.15 15.79 16.10
CA TRP A 20 2.31 14.52 15.40
C TRP A 20 3.44 14.60 14.37
N GLN A 21 4.27 13.57 14.36
CA GLN A 21 5.32 13.37 13.36
C GLN A 21 5.36 11.90 12.95
N PRO A 22 5.66 11.58 11.67
CA PRO A 22 5.85 10.20 11.24
C PRO A 22 7.10 9.62 11.91
N THR A 23 6.97 8.44 12.50
CA THR A 23 8.08 7.74 13.17
C THR A 23 8.84 6.79 12.25
N THR A 24 8.35 6.60 11.02
CA THR A 24 8.93 5.66 10.05
C THR A 24 9.17 6.37 8.73
N ARG A 25 10.43 6.38 8.29
CA ARG A 25 10.79 6.89 6.95
C ARG A 25 10.40 5.88 5.89
N PHE A 26 10.17 6.34 4.66
CA PHE A 26 9.78 5.47 3.56
C PHE A 26 10.75 4.29 3.35
N GLU A 27 12.06 4.55 3.34
CA GLU A 27 13.10 3.53 3.14
C GLU A 27 13.07 2.40 4.19
N GLU A 28 12.72 2.74 5.43
CA GLU A 28 12.58 1.78 6.51
C GLU A 28 11.25 1.05 6.43
N GLY A 29 10.17 1.81 6.19
CA GLY A 29 8.82 1.30 6.04
C GLY A 29 8.73 0.27 4.92
N ILE A 30 9.28 0.56 3.74
CA ILE A 30 9.22 -0.36 2.60
C ILE A 30 9.97 -1.66 2.88
N LYS A 31 11.12 -1.62 3.57
CA LYS A 31 11.85 -2.83 3.98
C LYS A 31 11.03 -3.67 4.96
N LYS A 32 10.39 -3.04 5.94
CA LYS A 32 9.50 -3.72 6.91
C LYS A 32 8.29 -4.33 6.22
N THR A 33 7.68 -3.61 5.28
CA THR A 33 6.54 -4.12 4.49
C THR A 33 6.95 -5.35 3.68
N ILE A 34 8.06 -5.30 2.93
CA ILE A 34 8.55 -6.45 2.17
C ILE A 34 8.78 -7.65 3.08
N LYS A 35 9.47 -7.44 4.20
CA LYS A 35 9.70 -8.51 5.19
C LYS A 35 8.38 -9.09 5.70
N TRP A 36 7.42 -8.25 6.04
CA TRP A 36 6.11 -8.69 6.51
C TRP A 36 5.41 -9.59 5.48
N TYR A 37 5.42 -9.23 4.19
CA TYR A 37 4.83 -10.08 3.14
C TYR A 37 5.52 -11.43 2.98
N LEU A 38 6.85 -11.48 3.14
CA LEU A 38 7.60 -12.74 3.10
C LEU A 38 7.26 -13.63 4.30
N ASP A 39 7.18 -13.03 5.48
CA ASP A 39 6.90 -13.74 6.74
C ASP A 39 5.43 -14.19 6.84
N ASN A 40 4.50 -13.52 6.16
CA ASN A 40 3.04 -13.76 6.25
C ASN A 40 2.46 -14.37 4.97
N LYS A 41 3.14 -15.37 4.41
CA LYS A 41 2.79 -16.00 3.13
C LYS A 41 1.39 -16.62 3.11
N GLU A 42 1.00 -17.27 4.20
CA GLU A 42 -0.31 -17.92 4.31
C GLU A 42 -1.44 -16.91 4.20
N TRP A 43 -1.30 -15.77 4.90
CA TRP A 43 -2.29 -14.70 4.93
C TRP A 43 -2.66 -14.18 3.54
N TRP A 44 -1.69 -13.77 2.72
CA TRP A 44 -2.04 -13.22 1.39
C TRP A 44 -2.37 -14.30 0.36
N LYS A 45 -1.92 -15.55 0.55
CA LYS A 45 -2.27 -16.66 -0.34
C LYS A 45 -3.77 -16.94 -0.34
N GLU A 46 -4.40 -16.91 0.82
CA GLU A 46 -5.85 -17.08 0.93
C GLU A 46 -6.58 -15.97 0.16
N ILE A 47 -6.14 -14.72 0.29
CA ILE A 47 -6.74 -13.56 -0.38
C ILE A 47 -6.68 -13.69 -1.91
N ILE A 48 -5.54 -14.11 -2.47
CA ILE A 48 -5.37 -14.18 -3.94
C ILE A 48 -5.98 -15.43 -4.57
N SER A 49 -6.37 -16.43 -3.78
CA SER A 49 -6.82 -17.74 -4.29
C SER A 49 -8.25 -17.74 -4.87
N GLY A 50 -9.04 -16.70 -4.59
CA GLY A 50 -10.46 -16.60 -4.98
C GLY A 50 -10.77 -15.45 -5.94
N GLU A 51 -11.78 -14.65 -5.60
CA GLU A 51 -12.32 -13.57 -6.43
C GLU A 51 -11.28 -12.55 -6.91
N TYR A 52 -10.19 -12.40 -6.18
CA TYR A 52 -9.07 -11.53 -6.57
C TYR A 52 -8.49 -11.92 -7.94
N LYS A 53 -8.38 -13.21 -8.24
CA LYS A 53 -7.89 -13.68 -9.54
C LYS A 53 -8.85 -13.30 -10.68
N ASN A 54 -10.16 -13.48 -10.46
CA ASN A 54 -11.20 -13.11 -11.44
C ASN A 54 -11.23 -11.60 -11.69
N TYR A 55 -11.11 -10.80 -10.63
CA TYR A 55 -10.98 -9.34 -10.74
C TYR A 55 -9.75 -8.95 -11.57
N TYR A 56 -8.60 -9.58 -11.30
CA TYR A 56 -7.36 -9.30 -12.01
C TYR A 56 -7.48 -9.60 -13.50
N GLU A 57 -8.03 -10.77 -13.87
CA GLU A 57 -8.29 -11.13 -15.27
C GLU A 57 -9.25 -10.14 -15.95
N LYS A 58 -10.34 -9.73 -15.29
CA LYS A 58 -11.29 -8.74 -15.83
C LYS A 58 -10.65 -7.37 -16.09
N MET A 59 -9.78 -6.91 -15.18
CA MET A 59 -9.23 -5.56 -15.23
C MET A 59 -7.95 -5.45 -16.08
N TYR A 60 -7.18 -6.53 -16.17
CA TYR A 60 -5.85 -6.54 -16.77
C TYR A 60 -5.64 -7.61 -17.84
N GLY A 61 -6.52 -8.60 -18.00
CA GLY A 61 -6.30 -9.73 -18.91
C GLY A 61 -6.31 -9.40 -20.40
N ASN A 62 -6.95 -8.28 -20.78
CA ASN A 62 -7.02 -7.78 -22.16
C ASN A 62 -6.27 -6.44 -22.34
N ARG A 63 -5.34 -6.12 -21.45
CA ARG A 63 -4.43 -4.98 -21.60
C ARG A 63 -3.12 -5.39 -22.24
#